data_AF-A0A811QBA7-F1
#
_entry.id   AF-A0A811QBA7-F1
#
_cell.length_a   1.000
_cell.length_b   1.000
_cell.length_c   1.000
_cell.angle_alpha   90.00
_cell.angle_beta   90.00
_cell.angle_gamma   90.00
#
_symmetry.space_group_name_H-M   'P 1'
#
loop_
_entity.id
_entity.type
_entity.pdbx_description
1 polymer ?
#
loop_
_entity_poly.entity_id
_entity_poly.type
_entity_poly.pdbx_seq_one_letter_code
_entity_poly.pdbx_strand_id
1 'polypeptide(L)'
;MLRISPPSRSLLSSMASGAPRGWLPTLAQRVASVRAVFNPPVRHVSRFPHGSRNMAISSRVKGKELGKPDRRMDNEENRAAIEEFIAHYGDGGPANNDDGSKISMYGDEDVYRTIDPSGAVKDVGDGEDEKDQGVSKVSDDNAYEEFTDCEDNYPRDGSVRWTALRRSSHHDGSIYCTRGTFGSGWKNDYRIADRNETRLEAMMLSDPNKDCILVDGTCRWHRAQSMLQIFSVKLAKISVVDGPVQLYGYIAARDLVDPLLNYIVNIGRDDPITVEKGSLIETTGPKRGIELSCNVLIEYDMRIKTGEQEKGDLQLIDGVSIVDELLTSSNPWTNRIHGDCGAIDITQMCIDYAFEATVEVVISEVQSSFDLLLSCFTSGLHEEIRLFDGVIGKSLGLRRHVLAVRKGKCMDLKFKVGFGSDCCTEHCRSFEATNHGCSSEQIKMESALVLVKVTWSSLEYSLN
;
A
#
# COMPACT_ATOMS: atom_id res chain seq x y z
N MET A 1 1.71 59.64 42.41
CA MET A 1 2.56 60.74 42.89
C MET A 1 3.75 60.09 43.58
N LEU A 2 5.03 60.45 43.39
CA LEU A 2 5.67 61.46 42.53
C LEU A 2 7.01 60.85 42.02
N ARG A 3 7.48 61.24 40.83
CA ARG A 3 8.80 60.85 40.30
C ARG A 3 9.93 61.55 41.07
N ILE A 4 11.18 61.07 40.94
CA ILE A 4 12.31 61.85 40.39
C ILE A 4 13.53 60.95 40.10
N SER A 5 14.20 61.26 38.99
CA SER A 5 15.57 60.91 38.57
C SER A 5 16.04 62.10 37.70
N PRO A 6 17.26 62.18 37.12
CA PRO A 6 18.58 61.58 37.38
C PRO A 6 19.62 62.74 37.55
N PRO A 7 20.74 62.92 36.80
CA PRO A 7 21.84 62.03 36.35
C PRO A 7 23.27 62.58 36.69
N SER A 8 24.34 61.84 36.35
CA SER A 8 25.52 62.41 35.63
C SER A 8 26.49 61.31 35.15
N ARG A 9 27.35 61.65 34.18
CA ARG A 9 28.23 60.74 33.41
C ARG A 9 29.71 61.02 33.71
N SER A 10 30.57 60.02 33.49
CA SER A 10 31.80 60.21 32.69
C SER A 10 32.21 58.92 31.97
N LEU A 11 32.88 59.07 30.83
CA LEU A 11 33.43 58.01 29.98
C LEU A 11 34.95 58.13 29.98
N LEU A 12 35.67 57.01 29.81
CA LEU A 12 36.96 56.95 29.09
C LEU A 12 37.33 55.50 28.76
N SER A 13 38.00 55.30 27.62
CA SER A 13 38.41 54.00 27.07
C SER A 13 39.92 53.93 26.89
N SER A 14 40.51 52.71 26.86
CA SER A 14 41.50 52.25 25.86
C SER A 14 42.13 50.90 26.26
N MET A 15 42.71 50.19 25.28
CA MET A 15 43.21 48.79 25.33
C MET A 15 44.65 48.64 25.89
N ALA A 16 45.01 47.42 26.36
CA ALA A 16 46.18 46.63 25.89
C ALA A 16 46.44 45.32 26.70
N SER A 17 46.94 44.26 26.01
CA SER A 17 47.63 43.01 26.48
C SER A 17 46.96 42.07 27.54
N GLY A 18 47.28 40.76 27.67
CA GLY A 18 48.00 39.81 26.80
C GLY A 18 48.58 38.53 27.48
N ALA A 19 48.03 37.33 27.17
CA ALA A 19 48.57 35.95 27.40
C ALA A 19 48.71 35.40 28.87
N PRO A 20 49.03 34.10 29.16
CA PRO A 20 49.25 32.90 28.30
C PRO A 20 48.66 31.51 28.76
N ARG A 21 48.56 30.58 27.78
CA ARG A 21 48.79 29.09 27.71
C ARG A 21 48.74 28.12 28.94
N GLY A 22 48.08 26.97 28.72
CA GLY A 22 48.58 25.59 29.00
C GLY A 22 47.75 24.70 29.95
N TRP A 23 47.66 23.36 29.85
CA TRP A 23 48.26 22.32 28.97
C TRP A 23 47.30 21.10 28.83
N LEU A 24 47.47 20.29 27.78
CA LEU A 24 46.93 18.92 27.64
C LEU A 24 48.08 17.89 27.78
N PRO A 25 47.85 16.67 28.31
CA PRO A 25 48.82 15.58 28.20
C PRO A 25 48.77 14.91 26.81
N THR A 26 49.90 14.41 26.33
CA THR A 26 50.01 13.63 25.07
C THR A 26 50.98 12.45 25.22
N LEU A 27 50.67 11.35 24.54
CA LEU A 27 51.56 10.26 24.08
C LEU A 27 50.71 9.47 23.06
N ALA A 28 50.95 9.45 21.73
CA ALA A 28 52.18 9.22 20.95
C ALA A 28 52.69 7.77 21.12
N GLN A 29 52.99 6.98 20.07
CA GLN A 29 53.65 7.33 18.79
C GLN A 29 53.42 6.30 17.64
N ARG A 30 53.32 6.81 16.39
CA ARG A 30 54.05 6.37 15.14
C ARG A 30 53.73 4.98 14.48
N VAL A 31 53.94 4.73 13.16
CA VAL A 31 54.40 5.55 11.99
C VAL A 31 54.05 4.91 10.62
N ALA A 32 53.77 5.75 9.60
CA ALA A 32 53.93 5.60 8.13
C ALA A 32 53.32 4.39 7.34
N SER A 33 53.18 4.42 6.00
CA SER A 33 52.89 5.47 4.98
C SER A 33 52.84 4.81 3.57
N VAL A 34 52.44 5.57 2.53
CA VAL A 34 52.66 5.38 1.08
C VAL A 34 51.58 4.67 0.22
N ARG A 35 50.91 5.50 -0.60
CA ARG A 35 50.40 5.34 -1.99
C ARG A 35 50.10 3.94 -2.57
N ALA A 36 48.90 3.84 -3.17
CA ALA A 36 48.76 3.54 -4.61
C ALA A 36 47.48 4.18 -5.19
N VAL A 37 47.54 4.63 -6.46
CA VAL A 37 46.40 5.14 -7.25
C VAL A 37 46.20 4.18 -8.42
N PHE A 38 44.96 3.72 -8.67
CA PHE A 38 44.58 3.08 -9.93
C PHE A 38 43.13 3.41 -10.32
N ASN A 39 42.98 4.20 -11.38
CA ASN A 39 41.81 4.19 -12.28
C ASN A 39 42.12 3.25 -13.45
N PRO A 40 41.14 2.51 -13.99
CA PRO A 40 40.78 2.69 -15.41
C PRO A 40 39.29 2.37 -15.73
N PRO A 41 38.82 2.46 -17.00
CA PRO A 41 38.97 3.59 -17.92
C PRO A 41 37.61 4.02 -18.55
N VAL A 42 37.48 5.30 -18.87
CA VAL A 42 36.38 5.82 -19.71
C VAL A 42 36.64 5.52 -21.19
N ARG A 43 35.60 5.19 -21.99
CA ARG A 43 35.64 5.18 -23.46
C ARG A 43 34.59 6.12 -24.07
N HIS A 44 34.99 6.80 -25.15
CA HIS A 44 34.26 7.80 -25.94
C HIS A 44 34.35 7.41 -27.45
N VAL A 45 33.51 7.84 -28.39
CA VAL A 45 32.28 8.67 -28.37
C VAL A 45 31.45 8.35 -29.64
N SER A 46 30.13 8.62 -29.64
CA SER A 46 29.45 8.98 -30.90
C SER A 46 28.25 9.92 -30.73
N ARG A 47 28.31 11.05 -31.43
CA ARG A 47 27.22 12.00 -31.77
C ARG A 47 26.45 11.46 -32.99
N PHE A 48 25.25 11.88 -33.38
CA PHE A 48 24.26 12.92 -33.01
C PHE A 48 22.89 12.47 -33.64
N PRO A 49 21.75 13.22 -33.63
CA PRO A 49 21.39 14.50 -32.98
C PRO A 49 20.05 14.44 -32.19
N HIS A 50 19.61 15.60 -31.68
CA HIS A 50 18.28 15.80 -31.09
C HIS A 50 17.14 15.72 -32.11
N GLY A 51 16.01 15.13 -31.72
CA GLY A 51 14.72 15.26 -32.39
C GLY A 51 13.62 15.60 -31.38
N SER A 52 13.32 16.89 -31.21
CA SER A 52 12.19 17.34 -30.39
C SER A 52 10.88 17.14 -31.15
N ARG A 53 9.95 16.37 -30.57
CA ARG A 53 8.53 16.42 -30.96
C ARG A 53 7.66 16.68 -29.75
N ASN A 54 7.14 17.90 -29.69
CA ASN A 54 6.08 18.28 -28.78
C ASN A 54 4.82 17.48 -29.14
N MET A 55 4.22 16.77 -28.18
CA MET A 55 2.79 16.46 -28.23
C MET A 55 2.07 17.34 -27.20
N ALA A 56 1.49 18.43 -27.70
CA ALA A 56 0.55 19.22 -26.92
C ALA A 56 -0.79 18.47 -26.88
N ILE A 57 -1.21 18.01 -25.70
CA ILE A 57 -2.58 17.52 -25.52
C ILE A 57 -3.49 18.73 -25.42
N SER A 58 -4.30 18.96 -26.45
CA SER A 58 -5.23 20.09 -26.51
C SER A 58 -6.41 19.88 -25.57
N SER A 59 -6.61 20.81 -24.64
CA SER A 59 -7.77 20.84 -23.75
C SER A 59 -9.04 21.30 -24.48
N ARG A 60 -9.90 20.37 -24.91
CA ARG A 60 -11.31 20.69 -25.24
C ARG A 60 -12.25 19.47 -25.31
N VAL A 61 -12.91 19.17 -24.20
CA VAL A 61 -14.26 18.57 -24.22
C VAL A 61 -15.14 19.37 -23.27
N LYS A 62 -16.32 19.80 -23.75
CA LYS A 62 -17.33 20.48 -22.93
C LYS A 62 -17.97 19.48 -21.97
N GLY A 63 -18.30 19.92 -20.76
CA GLY A 63 -18.92 19.06 -19.76
C GLY A 63 -20.22 18.41 -20.22
N LYS A 64 -20.38 17.15 -19.82
CA LYS A 64 -21.66 16.56 -19.46
C LYS A 64 -21.56 16.18 -17.98
N GLU A 65 -22.66 16.33 -17.25
CA GLU A 65 -22.75 15.95 -15.85
C GLU A 65 -22.49 14.46 -15.70
N LEU A 66 -21.48 14.09 -14.91
CA LEU A 66 -21.27 12.72 -14.49
C LEU A 66 -22.04 12.49 -13.19
N GLY A 67 -23.04 11.62 -13.27
CA GLY A 67 -23.65 11.03 -12.09
C GLY A 67 -22.62 10.26 -11.26
N LYS A 68 -22.85 10.24 -9.95
CA LYS A 68 -22.05 9.61 -8.88
C LYS A 68 -21.24 8.37 -9.33
N PRO A 69 -19.92 8.34 -9.12
CA PRO A 69 -19.15 7.11 -9.07
C PRO A 69 -19.11 6.60 -7.62
N ASP A 70 -20.00 5.67 -7.28
CA ASP A 70 -19.82 4.80 -6.11
C ASP A 70 -19.84 3.34 -6.60
N ARG A 71 -18.82 3.00 -7.38
CA ARG A 71 -18.55 1.62 -7.79
C ARG A 71 -17.71 0.97 -6.69
N ARG A 72 -18.33 0.03 -6.00
CA ARG A 72 -17.66 -0.94 -5.14
C ARG A 72 -17.25 -2.11 -6.04
N MET A 73 -16.03 -2.61 -5.88
CA MET A 73 -15.68 -3.90 -6.48
C MET A 73 -16.65 -4.97 -5.98
N ASP A 74 -17.23 -5.73 -6.89
CA ASP A 74 -18.00 -6.92 -6.56
C ASP A 74 -17.12 -8.18 -6.65
N ASN A 75 -17.74 -9.35 -6.42
CA ASN A 75 -17.04 -10.63 -6.49
C ASN A 75 -16.65 -10.99 -7.94
N GLU A 76 -17.30 -10.42 -8.96
CA GLU A 76 -17.04 -10.69 -10.38
C GLU A 76 -15.86 -9.85 -10.87
N GLU A 77 -15.79 -8.55 -10.51
CA GLU A 77 -14.61 -7.70 -10.76
C GLU A 77 -13.36 -8.24 -10.06
N ASN A 78 -13.46 -8.75 -8.82
CA ASN A 78 -12.33 -9.39 -8.14
C ASN A 78 -11.90 -10.71 -8.81
N ARG A 79 -12.87 -11.47 -9.36
CA ARG A 79 -12.57 -12.67 -10.13
C ARG A 79 -11.90 -12.31 -11.46
N ALA A 80 -12.35 -11.26 -12.13
CA ALA A 80 -11.72 -10.74 -13.34
C ALA A 80 -10.27 -10.30 -13.09
N ALA A 81 -9.98 -9.61 -11.98
CA ALA A 81 -8.61 -9.25 -11.56
C ALA A 81 -7.69 -10.48 -11.50
N ILE A 82 -8.18 -11.55 -10.87
CA ILE A 82 -7.44 -12.80 -10.70
C ILE A 82 -7.28 -13.54 -12.04
N GLU A 83 -8.31 -13.55 -12.89
CA GLU A 83 -8.26 -14.18 -14.21
C GLU A 83 -7.33 -13.41 -15.18
N GLU A 84 -7.34 -12.07 -15.16
CA GLU A 84 -6.42 -11.21 -15.93
C GLU A 84 -4.97 -11.36 -15.46
N PHE A 85 -4.73 -11.36 -14.15
CA PHE A 85 -3.40 -11.65 -13.59
C PHE A 85 -2.90 -13.04 -14.00
N ILE A 86 -3.75 -14.08 -13.88
CA ILE A 86 -3.40 -15.44 -14.31
C ILE A 86 -3.14 -15.48 -15.82
N ALA A 87 -3.90 -14.75 -16.64
CA ALA A 87 -3.70 -14.66 -18.07
C ALA A 87 -2.37 -13.96 -18.44
N HIS A 88 -2.00 -12.88 -17.74
CA HIS A 88 -0.70 -12.23 -17.89
C HIS A 88 0.48 -13.16 -17.55
N TYR A 89 0.31 -14.07 -16.59
CA TYR A 89 1.30 -15.10 -16.26
C TYR A 89 1.13 -16.41 -17.05
N GLY A 90 0.14 -16.46 -17.94
CA GLY A 90 -0.04 -17.41 -19.02
C GLY A 90 -0.34 -18.85 -18.60
N ASP A 91 -1.61 -19.24 -18.70
CA ASP A 91 -1.97 -20.64 -18.98
C ASP A 91 -1.63 -20.97 -20.45
N GLY A 92 -1.00 -22.11 -20.65
CA GLY A 92 -0.53 -22.60 -21.95
C GLY A 92 -0.73 -24.10 -22.04
N GLY A 93 -2.00 -24.53 -22.01
CA GLY A 93 -2.38 -25.94 -22.07
C GLY A 93 -1.80 -26.66 -23.29
N PRO A 94 -1.32 -27.91 -23.14
CA PRO A 94 -0.72 -28.66 -24.25
C PRO A 94 -1.79 -29.19 -25.21
N ALA A 95 -2.05 -28.45 -26.29
CA ALA A 95 -2.78 -28.99 -27.43
C ALA A 95 -1.88 -29.96 -28.22
N ASN A 96 -1.89 -31.24 -27.83
CA ASN A 96 -1.45 -32.31 -28.71
C ASN A 96 -2.45 -32.45 -29.86
N ASN A 97 -2.16 -31.80 -30.99
CA ASN A 97 -1.94 -32.42 -32.30
C ASN A 97 -1.86 -31.34 -33.39
N ASP A 98 -0.90 -31.51 -34.30
CA ASP A 98 -0.76 -31.00 -35.68
C ASP A 98 -1.76 -29.91 -36.13
N ASP A 99 -1.33 -28.74 -36.62
CA ASP A 99 -0.45 -28.61 -37.79
C ASP A 99 0.33 -27.28 -37.82
N GLY A 100 1.34 -27.17 -38.67
CA GLY A 100 2.32 -26.09 -38.67
C GLY A 100 1.81 -24.75 -39.25
N SER A 101 1.88 -23.67 -38.45
CA SER A 101 1.87 -22.30 -38.97
C SER A 101 2.77 -21.37 -38.15
N LYS A 102 3.78 -20.79 -38.80
CA LYS A 102 4.53 -19.66 -38.26
C LYS A 102 3.66 -18.40 -38.42
N ILE A 103 3.39 -17.70 -37.33
CA ILE A 103 2.92 -16.32 -37.40
C ILE A 103 3.99 -15.40 -36.82
N SER A 104 4.55 -14.57 -37.70
CA SER A 104 5.49 -13.51 -37.39
C SER A 104 4.77 -12.31 -36.80
N MET A 105 5.36 -11.69 -35.76
CA MET A 105 4.99 -10.33 -35.35
C MET A 105 5.41 -9.32 -36.44
N TYR A 106 4.74 -8.15 -36.44
CA TYR A 106 4.88 -6.97 -37.31
C TYR A 106 4.07 -6.94 -38.62
N GLY A 107 3.17 -5.95 -38.72
CA GLY A 107 2.58 -5.45 -39.97
C GLY A 107 1.32 -4.60 -39.78
N ASP A 108 1.37 -3.36 -40.30
CA ASP A 108 0.31 -2.38 -40.59
C ASP A 108 -0.61 -1.88 -39.45
N GLU A 109 -0.88 -0.59 -39.24
CA GLU A 109 -1.15 0.57 -40.13
C GLU A 109 -2.57 0.61 -40.73
N ASP A 110 -3.56 0.98 -39.90
CA ASP A 110 -4.92 1.26 -40.34
C ASP A 110 -5.06 2.59 -41.10
N VAL A 111 -5.27 2.48 -42.42
CA VAL A 111 -5.66 3.60 -43.28
C VAL A 111 -7.18 3.74 -43.32
N TYR A 112 -7.71 4.85 -42.80
CA TYR A 112 -9.13 5.18 -42.85
C TYR A 112 -9.69 5.25 -44.30
N ARG A 113 -10.79 4.53 -44.55
CA ARG A 113 -11.76 4.89 -45.61
C ARG A 113 -13.21 4.72 -45.15
N THR A 114 -13.90 5.85 -45.08
CA THR A 114 -15.34 5.98 -44.86
C THR A 114 -16.14 5.65 -46.12
N ILE A 115 -17.22 4.87 -46.02
CA ILE A 115 -18.33 4.86 -46.99
C ILE A 115 -19.66 4.69 -46.22
N ASP A 116 -20.59 5.64 -46.42
CA ASP A 116 -21.98 5.55 -45.93
C ASP A 116 -22.85 4.60 -46.79
N PRO A 117 -23.85 3.92 -46.21
CA PRO A 117 -24.75 3.04 -46.96
C PRO A 117 -25.94 3.81 -47.56
N SER A 118 -26.34 3.44 -48.79
CA SER A 118 -27.63 3.81 -49.36
C SER A 118 -28.13 2.74 -50.34
N GLY A 119 -29.45 2.44 -50.34
CA GLY A 119 -30.11 1.74 -51.46
C GLY A 119 -30.97 0.50 -51.17
N ALA A 120 -32.24 0.75 -50.81
CA ALA A 120 -33.45 0.07 -51.33
C ALA A 120 -33.64 -1.48 -51.31
N VAL A 121 -34.47 -1.93 -50.36
CA VAL A 121 -35.71 -2.75 -50.49
C VAL A 121 -36.01 -3.48 -51.83
N LYS A 122 -36.30 -4.81 -51.76
CA LYS A 122 -37.51 -5.48 -52.33
C LYS A 122 -37.63 -7.01 -52.07
N ASP A 123 -38.51 -7.37 -51.13
CA ASP A 123 -39.69 -8.25 -51.24
C ASP A 123 -39.76 -9.60 -52.03
N VAL A 124 -40.35 -10.57 -51.29
CA VAL A 124 -41.35 -11.62 -51.68
C VAL A 124 -40.91 -13.00 -52.22
N GLY A 125 -41.48 -14.06 -51.60
CA GLY A 125 -41.60 -15.40 -52.18
C GLY A 125 -41.90 -16.52 -51.17
N ASP A 126 -43.18 -16.78 -50.84
CA ASP A 126 -43.62 -17.86 -49.94
C ASP A 126 -43.59 -19.26 -50.58
N GLY A 127 -43.60 -20.31 -49.74
CA GLY A 127 -43.79 -21.72 -50.16
C GLY A 127 -43.93 -22.68 -48.98
N GLU A 128 -45.15 -23.16 -48.74
CA GLU A 128 -45.50 -24.15 -47.70
C GLU A 128 -45.30 -25.60 -48.20
N ASP A 129 -45.08 -26.56 -47.30
CA ASP A 129 -45.73 -27.89 -47.36
C ASP A 129 -45.47 -28.73 -46.08
N GLU A 130 -46.52 -29.42 -45.59
CA GLU A 130 -46.48 -30.30 -44.42
C GLU A 130 -46.13 -31.76 -44.78
N LYS A 131 -45.50 -32.51 -43.85
CA LYS A 131 -45.96 -33.88 -43.52
C LYS A 131 -45.34 -34.50 -42.25
N ASP A 132 -46.13 -35.42 -41.68
CA ASP A 132 -46.04 -35.98 -40.33
C ASP A 132 -45.53 -37.45 -40.33
N GLN A 133 -45.20 -37.94 -39.12
CA GLN A 133 -45.03 -39.34 -38.66
C GLN A 133 -43.67 -40.05 -38.85
N GLY A 134 -43.10 -40.46 -37.71
CA GLY A 134 -41.90 -41.30 -37.65
C GLY A 134 -41.39 -41.58 -36.22
N VAL A 135 -42.24 -42.04 -35.30
CA VAL A 135 -41.81 -42.35 -33.92
C VAL A 135 -40.99 -43.65 -33.85
N SER A 136 -39.72 -43.56 -33.45
CA SER A 136 -38.94 -44.70 -32.95
C SER A 136 -38.11 -44.29 -31.72
N LYS A 137 -38.37 -44.93 -30.58
CA LYS A 137 -37.65 -44.70 -29.32
C LYS A 137 -36.21 -45.21 -29.39
N VAL A 138 -35.26 -44.37 -29.01
CA VAL A 138 -34.00 -44.76 -28.34
C VAL A 138 -33.76 -43.77 -27.20
N SER A 139 -33.24 -44.24 -26.08
CA SER A 139 -33.11 -43.47 -24.83
C SER A 139 -31.89 -42.54 -24.85
N ASP A 140 -32.08 -41.29 -24.39
CA ASP A 140 -30.99 -40.41 -23.95
C ASP A 140 -31.16 -40.12 -22.46
N ASP A 141 -30.34 -40.75 -21.62
CA ASP A 141 -30.20 -40.44 -20.20
C ASP A 141 -29.34 -39.18 -20.02
N ASN A 142 -29.91 -38.02 -20.34
CA ASN A 142 -29.31 -36.72 -20.01
C ASN A 142 -30.02 -36.14 -18.78
N ALA A 143 -29.47 -36.43 -17.60
CA ALA A 143 -29.88 -35.78 -16.37
C ALA A 143 -29.60 -34.28 -16.48
N TYR A 144 -30.67 -33.49 -16.58
CA TYR A 144 -30.63 -32.07 -16.27
C TYR A 144 -30.40 -31.94 -14.76
N GLU A 145 -29.12 -31.95 -14.35
CA GLU A 145 -28.71 -31.31 -13.10
C GLU A 145 -28.99 -29.82 -13.28
N GLU A 146 -30.20 -29.43 -12.84
CA GLU A 146 -30.59 -28.05 -12.59
C GLU A 146 -29.53 -27.43 -11.67
N PHE A 147 -28.60 -26.67 -12.26
CA PHE A 147 -27.72 -25.78 -11.51
C PHE A 147 -28.62 -24.76 -10.80
N THR A 148 -29.05 -25.10 -9.59
CA THR A 148 -29.73 -24.19 -8.70
C THR A 148 -28.86 -22.95 -8.55
N ASP A 149 -29.40 -21.79 -8.94
CA ASP A 149 -28.76 -20.50 -8.69
C ASP A 149 -28.29 -20.45 -7.24
N CYS A 150 -26.97 -20.42 -7.05
CA CYS A 150 -26.39 -20.19 -5.74
C CYS A 150 -26.64 -18.71 -5.44
N GLU A 151 -27.62 -18.44 -4.56
CA GLU A 151 -28.08 -17.10 -4.21
C GLU A 151 -26.92 -16.09 -4.08
N ASP A 152 -27.16 -14.85 -4.52
CA ASP A 152 -26.23 -13.72 -4.42
C ASP A 152 -25.78 -13.48 -2.96
N ASN A 153 -24.72 -14.19 -2.56
CA ASN A 153 -24.17 -14.18 -1.21
C ASN A 153 -23.31 -12.93 -0.97
N TYR A 154 -23.94 -11.75 -1.05
CA TYR A 154 -23.39 -10.55 -0.43
C TYR A 154 -23.46 -10.68 1.10
N PRO A 155 -22.32 -10.60 1.82
CA PRO A 155 -22.34 -10.48 3.27
C PRO A 155 -23.18 -9.26 3.69
N ARG A 156 -24.08 -9.42 4.69
CA ARG A 156 -24.92 -8.33 5.21
C ARG A 156 -24.14 -7.11 5.75
N ASP A 157 -22.84 -7.24 5.96
CA ASP A 157 -21.95 -6.16 6.40
C ASP A 157 -21.28 -5.38 5.26
N GLY A 158 -21.51 -5.76 4.00
CA GLY A 158 -20.95 -5.08 2.83
C GLY A 158 -19.47 -5.37 2.55
N SER A 159 -18.88 -6.36 3.21
CA SER A 159 -17.55 -6.87 2.84
C SER A 159 -17.60 -7.68 1.54
N VAL A 160 -16.50 -7.65 0.79
CA VAL A 160 -16.35 -8.35 -0.50
C VAL A 160 -15.35 -9.49 -0.34
N ARG A 161 -15.63 -10.67 -0.90
CA ARG A 161 -14.75 -11.83 -0.74
C ARG A 161 -13.41 -11.54 -1.42
N TRP A 162 -12.31 -11.76 -0.70
CA TRP A 162 -10.96 -11.69 -1.26
C TRP A 162 -10.42 -13.10 -1.49
N THR A 163 -10.39 -13.50 -2.76
CA THR A 163 -10.01 -14.86 -3.15
C THR A 163 -8.49 -15.01 -3.21
N ALA A 164 -7.97 -16.01 -2.51
CA ALA A 164 -6.56 -16.38 -2.59
C ALA A 164 -6.23 -16.96 -3.98
N LEU A 165 -5.03 -16.65 -4.47
CA LEU A 165 -4.45 -17.26 -5.67
C LEU A 165 -4.37 -18.77 -5.53
N ARG A 166 -4.67 -19.49 -6.61
CA ARG A 166 -4.51 -20.95 -6.65
C ARG A 166 -3.03 -21.31 -6.43
N ARG A 167 -2.77 -22.34 -5.62
CA ARG A 167 -1.41 -22.84 -5.30
C ARG A 167 -0.52 -21.75 -4.68
N SER A 168 -1.08 -20.97 -3.75
CA SER A 168 -0.39 -19.92 -2.98
C SER A 168 -0.26 -20.21 -1.47
N SER A 169 -0.64 -21.40 -0.99
CA SER A 169 -0.55 -21.76 0.42
C SER A 169 0.89 -21.98 0.88
N HIS A 170 1.22 -21.45 2.05
CA HIS A 170 2.45 -21.74 2.78
C HIS A 170 2.41 -23.13 3.43
N HIS A 171 1.25 -23.55 3.94
CA HIS A 171 1.09 -24.82 4.67
C HIS A 171 1.37 -26.07 3.82
N ASP A 172 0.85 -26.11 2.59
CA ASP A 172 1.12 -27.22 1.65
C ASP A 172 2.42 -27.03 0.84
N GLY A 173 3.11 -25.89 1.03
CA GLY A 173 4.30 -25.49 0.29
C GLY A 173 4.04 -25.18 -1.20
N SER A 174 2.79 -25.15 -1.65
CA SER A 174 2.43 -24.88 -3.04
C SER A 174 2.88 -23.49 -3.48
N ILE A 175 2.92 -22.52 -2.56
CA ILE A 175 3.43 -21.17 -2.82
C ILE A 175 4.86 -21.19 -3.40
N TYR A 176 5.72 -22.09 -2.94
CA TYR A 176 7.10 -22.25 -3.42
C TYR A 176 7.24 -23.21 -4.60
N CYS A 177 6.17 -23.95 -4.94
CA CYS A 177 6.18 -24.89 -6.04
C CYS A 177 6.08 -24.16 -7.39
N THR A 178 7.22 -24.08 -8.10
CA THR A 178 7.33 -23.58 -9.49
C THR A 178 7.29 -24.71 -10.53
N ARG A 179 7.34 -25.98 -10.10
CA ARG A 179 7.45 -27.13 -10.99
C ARG A 179 6.09 -27.49 -11.62
N GLY A 180 6.04 -27.42 -12.96
CA GLY A 180 4.89 -27.89 -13.75
C GLY A 180 3.71 -26.92 -13.84
N THR A 181 3.97 -25.61 -13.76
CA THR A 181 2.93 -24.58 -13.91
C THR A 181 3.35 -23.49 -14.89
N PHE A 182 2.74 -23.52 -16.06
CA PHE A 182 2.24 -22.30 -16.72
C PHE A 182 1.48 -21.48 -15.66
N GLY A 183 1.67 -20.15 -15.60
CA GLY A 183 1.17 -19.32 -14.49
C GLY A 183 2.09 -19.17 -13.27
N SER A 184 3.35 -19.66 -13.27
CA SER A 184 4.28 -19.46 -12.14
C SER A 184 5.13 -18.19 -12.19
N GLY A 185 4.93 -17.30 -13.17
CA GLY A 185 5.79 -16.11 -13.38
C GLY A 185 5.82 -15.19 -12.17
N TRP A 186 4.65 -14.86 -11.60
CA TRP A 186 4.53 -14.02 -10.41
C TRP A 186 5.35 -14.51 -9.21
N LYS A 187 5.57 -15.82 -9.05
CA LYS A 187 6.38 -16.35 -7.93
C LYS A 187 7.84 -15.94 -8.03
N ASN A 188 8.34 -15.76 -9.25
CA ASN A 188 9.69 -15.29 -9.52
C ASN A 188 9.74 -13.76 -9.46
N ASP A 189 8.79 -13.08 -10.11
CA ASP A 189 8.79 -11.62 -10.23
C ASP A 189 8.59 -10.93 -8.87
N TYR A 190 7.65 -11.44 -8.07
CA TYR A 190 7.45 -11.00 -6.67
C TYR A 190 8.37 -11.72 -5.67
N ARG A 191 9.42 -12.41 -6.14
CA ARG A 191 10.47 -13.08 -5.36
C ARG A 191 9.94 -13.82 -4.12
N ILE A 192 8.88 -14.61 -4.29
CA ILE A 192 8.10 -15.22 -3.19
C ILE A 192 8.94 -16.12 -2.27
N ALA A 193 9.95 -16.78 -2.83
CA ALA A 193 10.91 -17.60 -2.10
C ALA A 193 11.92 -16.76 -1.26
N ASP A 194 12.11 -15.48 -1.57
CA ASP A 194 12.84 -14.55 -0.71
C ASP A 194 11.92 -14.08 0.42
N ARG A 195 12.37 -14.36 1.65
CA ARG A 195 11.66 -14.15 2.91
C ARG A 195 12.21 -12.95 3.70
N ASN A 196 13.14 -12.20 3.10
CA ASN A 196 13.63 -10.96 3.70
C ASN A 196 12.52 -9.89 3.67
N GLU A 197 12.61 -8.96 4.62
CA GLU A 197 11.85 -7.71 4.59
C GLU A 197 12.37 -6.78 3.47
N THR A 198 11.52 -5.84 3.00
CA THR A 198 11.92 -4.74 2.10
C THR A 198 13.21 -4.07 2.57
N ARG A 199 14.16 -3.96 1.64
CA ARG A 199 15.46 -3.31 1.82
C ARG A 199 15.35 -1.80 1.73
N LEU A 200 14.30 -1.32 1.07
CA LEU A 200 13.94 0.08 0.99
C LEU A 200 13.34 0.54 2.34
N GLU A 201 13.71 1.75 2.73
CA GLU A 201 13.23 2.43 3.94
C GLU A 201 12.20 3.50 3.56
N ALA A 202 11.35 3.90 4.51
CA ALA A 202 10.56 5.11 4.36
C ALA A 202 11.46 6.37 4.26
N MET A 203 10.90 7.47 3.77
CA MET A 203 11.55 8.78 3.62
C MET A 203 12.71 8.82 2.60
N MET A 204 12.86 7.81 1.73
CA MET A 204 14.00 7.70 0.80
C MET A 204 14.21 8.92 -0.12
N LEU A 205 13.15 9.63 -0.49
CA LEU A 205 13.19 10.84 -1.32
C LEU A 205 12.70 12.08 -0.56
N SER A 206 12.86 12.10 0.78
CA SER A 206 12.41 13.23 1.60
C SER A 206 13.28 14.48 1.51
N ASP A 207 14.55 14.32 1.15
CA ASP A 207 15.46 15.45 0.93
C ASP A 207 15.41 15.89 -0.55
N PRO A 208 15.29 17.20 -0.85
CA PRO A 208 15.44 17.69 -2.21
C PRO A 208 16.84 17.37 -2.76
N ASN A 209 16.91 16.43 -3.70
CA ASN A 209 18.15 16.06 -4.38
C ASN A 209 18.53 17.10 -5.47
N LYS A 210 19.66 16.89 -6.14
CA LYS A 210 20.15 17.79 -7.20
C LYS A 210 19.27 17.78 -8.46
N ASP A 211 18.41 16.78 -8.59
CA ASP A 211 17.54 16.55 -9.74
C ASP A 211 16.14 17.18 -9.52
N CYS A 212 15.87 17.71 -8.32
CA CYS A 212 14.67 18.48 -8.02
C CYS A 212 14.56 19.76 -8.86
N ILE A 213 13.71 19.72 -9.89
CA ILE A 213 13.29 20.91 -10.64
C ILE A 213 12.18 21.63 -9.86
N LEU A 214 12.56 22.63 -9.06
CA LEU A 214 11.61 23.47 -8.33
C LEU A 214 10.95 24.49 -9.26
N VAL A 215 9.62 24.56 -9.24
CA VAL A 215 8.82 25.63 -9.85
C VAL A 215 7.76 26.04 -8.85
N ASP A 216 7.68 27.34 -8.54
CA ASP A 216 6.76 27.91 -7.54
C ASP A 216 6.86 27.22 -6.17
N GLY A 217 8.09 26.88 -5.75
CA GLY A 217 8.37 26.16 -4.49
C GLY A 217 8.07 24.66 -4.50
N THR A 218 7.44 24.14 -5.55
CA THR A 218 7.08 22.72 -5.69
C THR A 218 8.07 22.00 -6.62
N CYS A 219 8.61 20.84 -6.21
CA CYS A 219 9.39 20.01 -7.14
C CYS A 219 8.47 19.40 -8.21
N ARG A 220 8.84 19.51 -9.49
CA ARG A 220 8.13 18.90 -10.64
C ARG A 220 8.75 17.60 -11.13
N TRP A 221 9.93 17.24 -10.62
CA TRP A 221 10.62 15.99 -10.96
C TRP A 221 9.99 14.80 -10.22
N HIS A 222 9.94 14.86 -8.89
CA HIS A 222 9.28 13.87 -8.04
C HIS A 222 7.75 14.00 -8.15
N ARG A 223 7.14 13.00 -8.77
CA ARG A 223 5.69 12.92 -9.00
C ARG A 223 5.00 12.17 -7.86
N ALA A 224 3.71 12.45 -7.72
CA ALA A 224 2.83 11.68 -6.87
C ALA A 224 2.45 10.38 -7.61
N GLN A 225 2.34 9.27 -6.89
CA GLN A 225 2.09 7.94 -7.44
C GLN A 225 0.77 7.36 -6.92
N SER A 226 0.25 6.33 -7.59
CA SER A 226 -0.81 5.50 -7.04
C SER A 226 -0.22 4.64 -5.92
N MET A 227 -0.83 4.72 -4.73
CA MET A 227 -0.35 4.04 -3.52
C MET A 227 -1.48 3.26 -2.85
N LEU A 228 -1.16 2.06 -2.39
CA LEU A 228 -2.09 1.27 -1.58
C LEU A 228 -2.08 1.75 -0.13
N GLN A 229 -3.23 2.21 0.36
CA GLN A 229 -3.45 2.48 1.79
C GLN A 229 -4.25 1.36 2.43
N ILE A 230 -3.72 0.77 3.51
CA ILE A 230 -4.47 -0.09 4.43
C ILE A 230 -4.97 0.78 5.60
N PHE A 231 -6.28 0.83 5.82
CA PHE A 231 -6.88 1.61 6.91
C PHE A 231 -7.01 0.79 8.19
N SER A 232 -7.41 -0.47 8.06
CA SER A 232 -7.58 -1.35 9.21
C SER A 232 -7.47 -2.84 8.82
N VAL A 233 -7.09 -3.65 9.82
CA VAL A 233 -7.15 -5.12 9.78
C VAL A 233 -7.98 -5.56 10.99
N LYS A 234 -8.92 -6.48 10.80
CA LYS A 234 -9.91 -6.84 11.82
C LYS A 234 -10.21 -8.34 11.81
N LEU A 235 -10.33 -8.95 12.98
CA LEU A 235 -10.72 -10.35 13.12
C LEU A 235 -12.23 -10.51 12.91
N ALA A 236 -12.67 -10.80 11.68
CA ALA A 236 -14.08 -10.81 11.31
C ALA A 236 -14.85 -12.01 11.88
N LYS A 237 -14.23 -13.20 11.82
CA LYS A 237 -14.84 -14.46 12.26
C LYS A 237 -13.79 -15.37 12.88
N ILE A 238 -14.22 -16.11 13.90
CA ILE A 238 -13.56 -17.31 14.44
C ILE A 238 -14.60 -18.43 14.30
N SER A 239 -14.20 -19.63 13.90
CA SER A 239 -15.12 -20.78 13.74
C SER A 239 -14.94 -21.89 14.79
N VAL A 240 -13.85 -21.85 15.58
CA VAL A 240 -13.39 -23.00 16.39
C VAL A 240 -13.45 -22.78 17.90
N VAL A 241 -13.47 -21.52 18.36
CA VAL A 241 -13.40 -21.15 19.79
C VAL A 241 -14.37 -20.01 20.10
N ASP A 242 -15.12 -20.13 21.20
CA ASP A 242 -15.89 -19.05 21.79
C ASP A 242 -15.00 -18.25 22.77
N GLY A 243 -14.74 -16.98 22.46
CA GLY A 243 -13.97 -16.07 23.31
C GLY A 243 -12.73 -15.46 22.62
N PRO A 244 -11.84 -14.80 23.39
CA PRO A 244 -10.59 -14.27 22.87
C PRO A 244 -9.61 -15.38 22.46
N VAL A 245 -8.86 -15.16 21.38
CA VAL A 245 -7.84 -16.07 20.85
C VAL A 245 -6.46 -15.41 20.81
N GLN A 246 -5.41 -16.20 20.96
CA GLN A 246 -4.03 -15.75 20.79
C GLN A 246 -3.62 -15.85 19.31
N LEU A 247 -3.41 -14.70 18.65
CA LEU A 247 -2.99 -14.61 17.25
C LEU A 247 -1.50 -14.34 17.11
N TYR A 248 -0.90 -14.97 16.11
CA TYR A 248 0.44 -14.66 15.61
C TYR A 248 0.53 -14.90 14.10
N GLY A 249 1.66 -14.54 13.49
CA GLY A 249 1.88 -14.64 12.05
C GLY A 249 2.05 -13.27 11.39
N TYR A 250 1.86 -13.20 10.08
CA TYR A 250 2.03 -11.95 9.34
C TYR A 250 1.01 -11.75 8.21
N ILE A 251 0.87 -10.47 7.84
CA ILE A 251 0.25 -10.00 6.60
C ILE A 251 1.22 -8.97 6.00
N ALA A 252 1.66 -9.17 4.76
CA ALA A 252 2.64 -8.31 4.11
C ALA A 252 2.22 -7.97 2.68
N ALA A 253 2.53 -6.75 2.25
CA ALA A 253 2.45 -6.36 0.85
C ALA A 253 3.76 -6.68 0.12
N ARG A 254 3.67 -7.00 -1.18
CA ARG A 254 4.78 -7.00 -2.12
C ARG A 254 4.35 -6.22 -3.37
N ASP A 255 5.03 -5.11 -3.64
CA ASP A 255 4.94 -4.38 -4.90
C ASP A 255 6.18 -4.65 -5.77
N LEU A 256 6.23 -4.09 -6.98
CA LEU A 256 7.36 -4.29 -7.89
C LEU A 256 8.55 -3.36 -7.63
N VAL A 257 8.44 -2.38 -6.72
CA VAL A 257 9.53 -1.44 -6.38
C VAL A 257 10.62 -2.12 -5.56
N ASP A 258 10.22 -2.90 -4.55
CA ASP A 258 11.06 -3.95 -3.95
C ASP A 258 10.17 -5.14 -3.56
N PRO A 259 10.17 -6.23 -4.35
CA PRO A 259 9.27 -7.38 -4.20
C PRO A 259 9.62 -8.31 -3.02
N LEU A 260 9.93 -7.72 -1.88
CA LEU A 260 10.21 -8.35 -0.60
C LEU A 260 9.08 -8.02 0.38
N LEU A 261 9.06 -8.66 1.55
CA LEU A 261 7.95 -8.51 2.50
C LEU A 261 7.91 -7.09 3.07
N ASN A 262 6.81 -6.36 2.84
CA ASN A 262 6.52 -5.09 3.50
C ASN A 262 5.37 -5.30 4.51
N TYR A 263 5.71 -5.55 5.77
CA TYR A 263 4.78 -6.07 6.78
C TYR A 263 3.71 -5.05 7.22
N ILE A 264 2.44 -5.36 6.95
CA ILE A 264 1.28 -4.63 7.49
C ILE A 264 1.00 -5.08 8.94
N VAL A 265 1.12 -6.39 9.16
CA VAL A 265 1.05 -7.07 10.47
C VAL A 265 2.24 -8.04 10.54
N ASN A 266 2.96 -8.07 11.65
CA ASN A 266 4.01 -9.06 11.92
C ASN A 266 4.09 -9.30 13.43
N ILE A 267 3.67 -10.49 13.87
CA ILE A 267 3.46 -10.85 15.28
C ILE A 267 4.16 -12.19 15.55
N GLY A 268 5.13 -12.17 16.45
CA GLY A 268 5.90 -13.36 16.82
C GLY A 268 5.07 -14.36 17.62
N ARG A 269 5.29 -15.66 17.40
CA ARG A 269 4.61 -16.73 18.15
C ARG A 269 4.89 -16.70 19.66
N ASP A 270 6.07 -16.19 20.04
CA ASP A 270 6.51 -16.09 21.43
C ASP A 270 5.80 -14.97 22.21
N ASP A 271 5.34 -13.93 21.51
CA ASP A 271 4.60 -12.78 22.05
C ASP A 271 3.31 -12.54 21.23
N PRO A 272 2.31 -13.44 21.32
CA PRO A 272 1.09 -13.38 20.52
C PRO A 272 0.10 -12.37 21.12
N ILE A 273 -0.64 -11.67 20.26
CA ILE A 273 -1.68 -10.75 20.70
C ILE A 273 -2.96 -11.52 21.07
N THR A 274 -3.70 -11.06 22.08
CA THR A 274 -4.99 -11.65 22.45
C THR A 274 -6.11 -10.80 21.87
N VAL A 275 -6.95 -11.39 21.00
CA VAL A 275 -7.95 -10.66 20.19
C VAL A 275 -9.30 -11.35 20.25
N GLU A 276 -10.37 -10.56 20.38
CA GLU A 276 -11.76 -11.03 20.29
C GLU A 276 -12.31 -10.88 18.87
N LYS A 277 -13.30 -11.70 18.53
CA LYS A 277 -14.04 -11.57 17.26
C LYS A 277 -14.68 -10.19 17.17
N GLY A 278 -14.40 -9.47 16.08
CA GLY A 278 -14.87 -8.12 15.81
C GLY A 278 -13.86 -7.03 16.17
N SER A 279 -12.78 -7.36 16.88
CA SER A 279 -11.73 -6.40 17.26
C SER A 279 -10.75 -6.13 16.12
N LEU A 280 -10.14 -4.94 16.17
CA LEU A 280 -9.00 -4.58 15.33
C LEU A 280 -7.78 -5.42 15.73
N ILE A 281 -6.97 -5.77 14.73
CA ILE A 281 -5.63 -6.31 14.91
C ILE A 281 -4.67 -5.12 14.86
N GLU A 282 -3.81 -4.98 15.88
CA GLU A 282 -2.80 -3.92 15.90
C GLU A 282 -1.85 -4.09 14.72
N THR A 283 -1.82 -3.11 13.81
CA THR A 283 -0.97 -3.14 12.64
C THR A 283 0.42 -2.63 13.00
N THR A 284 1.45 -3.38 12.58
CA THR A 284 2.83 -2.88 12.64
C THR A 284 3.04 -1.68 11.72
N GLY A 285 2.18 -1.55 10.69
CA GLY A 285 2.30 -0.57 9.63
C GLY A 285 3.42 -0.96 8.65
N PRO A 286 3.24 -0.73 7.34
CA PRO A 286 4.27 -1.05 6.37
C PRO A 286 5.53 -0.20 6.64
N LYS A 287 6.71 -0.80 6.41
CA LYS A 287 8.02 -0.20 6.64
C LYS A 287 8.30 0.98 5.70
N ARG A 288 7.66 0.99 4.53
CA ARG A 288 7.63 2.07 3.53
C ARG A 288 6.26 2.11 2.84
N GLY A 289 5.97 3.17 2.09
CA GLY A 289 4.79 3.24 1.24
C GLY A 289 4.73 2.09 0.24
N ILE A 290 3.51 1.59 0.00
CA ILE A 290 3.23 0.50 -0.94
C ILE A 290 2.84 1.14 -2.27
N GLU A 291 3.58 0.82 -3.33
CA GLU A 291 3.33 1.31 -4.68
C GLU A 291 2.24 0.46 -5.34
N LEU A 292 1.31 1.10 -6.05
CA LEU A 292 0.19 0.44 -6.75
C LEU A 292 0.03 1.05 -8.15
N SER A 293 1.10 1.08 -8.96
CA SER A 293 1.02 1.34 -10.41
C SER A 293 0.93 0.06 -11.26
N CYS A 294 1.00 -1.08 -10.56
CA CYS A 294 0.94 -2.44 -11.04
C CYS A 294 0.29 -3.29 -9.94
N ASN A 295 0.10 -4.58 -10.20
CA ASN A 295 -0.43 -5.49 -9.20
C ASN A 295 0.42 -5.52 -7.91
N VAL A 296 -0.25 -5.58 -6.77
CA VAL A 296 0.36 -5.78 -5.44
C VAL A 296 -0.12 -7.10 -4.87
N LEU A 297 0.80 -7.90 -4.36
CA LEU A 297 0.47 -9.13 -3.66
C LEU A 297 0.33 -8.87 -2.16
N ILE A 298 -0.80 -9.27 -1.59
CA ILE A 298 -1.02 -9.33 -0.15
C ILE A 298 -0.83 -10.78 0.27
N GLU A 299 0.33 -11.06 0.85
CA GLU A 299 0.75 -12.39 1.32
C GLU A 299 0.46 -12.51 2.83
N TYR A 300 -0.08 -13.66 3.25
CA TYR A 300 -0.48 -13.88 4.65
C TYR A 300 -0.28 -15.32 5.09
N ASP A 301 0.20 -15.49 6.33
CA ASP A 301 0.14 -16.72 7.12
C ASP A 301 -0.13 -16.29 8.57
N MET A 302 -1.41 -16.33 8.95
CA MET A 302 -1.89 -15.96 10.29
C MET A 302 -2.47 -17.19 10.99
N ARG A 303 -2.18 -17.33 12.29
CA ARG A 303 -2.48 -18.54 13.06
C ARG A 303 -3.00 -18.22 14.45
N ILE A 304 -3.78 -19.16 14.99
CA ILE A 304 -4.27 -19.16 16.37
C ILE A 304 -3.41 -20.14 17.17
N LYS A 305 -2.74 -19.64 18.21
CA LYS A 305 -1.94 -20.43 19.14
C LYS A 305 -2.86 -21.27 20.04
N THR A 306 -2.64 -22.57 20.08
CA THR A 306 -3.43 -23.51 20.91
C THR A 306 -2.60 -24.20 22.00
N GLY A 307 -1.27 -24.17 21.88
CA GLY A 307 -0.37 -24.78 22.87
C GLY A 307 1.10 -24.38 22.73
N GLU A 308 1.99 -25.18 23.31
CA GLU A 308 3.44 -24.89 23.31
C GLU A 308 4.10 -25.09 21.93
N GLN A 309 3.63 -26.06 21.13
CA GLN A 309 4.24 -26.42 19.85
C GLN A 309 3.44 -25.90 18.64
N GLU A 310 4.14 -25.27 17.70
CA GLU A 310 3.55 -24.70 16.47
C GLU A 310 2.73 -25.71 15.65
N LYS A 311 3.13 -26.99 15.66
CA LYS A 311 2.44 -28.07 14.93
C LYS A 311 0.98 -28.30 15.38
N GLY A 312 0.61 -27.87 16.59
CA GLY A 312 -0.77 -27.96 17.09
C GLY A 312 -1.60 -26.70 16.83
N ASP A 313 -0.99 -25.62 16.37
CA ASP A 313 -1.68 -24.34 16.18
C ASP A 313 -2.58 -24.38 14.94
N LEU A 314 -3.64 -23.57 14.98
CA LEU A 314 -4.68 -23.57 13.96
C LEU A 314 -4.41 -22.48 12.92
N GLN A 315 -4.61 -22.81 11.64
CA GLN A 315 -4.48 -21.85 10.55
C GLN A 315 -5.72 -20.95 10.47
N LEU A 316 -5.53 -19.64 10.62
CA LEU A 316 -6.61 -18.65 10.52
C LEU A 316 -6.84 -18.22 9.08
N ILE A 317 -5.78 -17.77 8.40
CA ILE A 317 -5.73 -17.51 6.95
C ILE A 317 -4.32 -17.84 6.42
N ASP A 318 -4.23 -18.31 5.18
CA ASP A 318 -2.98 -18.64 4.49
C ASP A 318 -3.15 -18.46 2.97
N GLY A 319 -2.20 -17.78 2.34
CA GLY A 319 -2.18 -17.60 0.89
C GLY A 319 -1.64 -16.26 0.42
N VAL A 320 -1.91 -15.98 -0.84
CA VAL A 320 -1.65 -14.69 -1.50
C VAL A 320 -2.91 -14.21 -2.17
N SER A 321 -3.31 -12.96 -1.93
CA SER A 321 -4.35 -12.26 -2.70
C SER A 321 -3.74 -11.11 -3.49
N ILE A 322 -4.47 -10.61 -4.50
CA ILE A 322 -4.02 -9.52 -5.37
C ILE A 322 -4.81 -8.23 -5.10
N VAL A 323 -4.13 -7.08 -5.23
CA VAL A 323 -4.71 -5.76 -5.46
C VAL A 323 -4.27 -5.30 -6.86
N ASP A 324 -5.21 -4.92 -7.72
CA ASP A 324 -4.94 -4.34 -9.04
C ASP A 324 -5.35 -2.86 -9.05
N GLU A 325 -4.53 -1.95 -9.60
CA GLU A 325 -4.81 -0.51 -9.63
C GLU A 325 -6.12 -0.18 -10.37
N LEU A 326 -6.37 -0.81 -11.52
CA LEU A 326 -7.48 -0.48 -12.42
C LEU A 326 -8.85 -0.85 -11.84
N LEU A 327 -8.85 -1.86 -10.97
CA LEU A 327 -10.06 -2.41 -10.36
C LEU A 327 -10.26 -1.89 -8.93
N THR A 328 -9.18 -1.54 -8.21
CA THR A 328 -9.29 -1.06 -6.83
C THR A 328 -10.08 0.24 -6.74
N SER A 329 -11.17 0.21 -5.97
CA SER A 329 -12.05 1.38 -5.81
C SER A 329 -11.31 2.61 -5.29
N SER A 330 -11.65 3.78 -5.85
CA SER A 330 -11.23 5.10 -5.37
C SER A 330 -11.95 5.55 -4.08
N ASN A 331 -12.75 4.67 -3.47
CA ASN A 331 -13.35 4.80 -2.16
C ASN A 331 -12.85 3.65 -1.26
N PRO A 332 -12.68 3.86 0.06
CA PRO A 332 -12.30 2.77 0.96
C PRO A 332 -13.36 1.66 1.01
N TRP A 333 -12.90 0.41 0.99
CA TRP A 333 -13.75 -0.76 0.98
C TRP A 333 -13.11 -1.92 1.77
N THR A 334 -13.93 -2.86 2.21
CA THR A 334 -13.49 -3.96 3.08
C THR A 334 -13.48 -5.28 2.33
N ASN A 335 -12.29 -5.84 2.20
CA ASN A 335 -12.04 -7.17 1.67
C ASN A 335 -12.01 -8.21 2.80
N ARG A 336 -12.68 -9.34 2.60
CA ARG A 336 -12.72 -10.46 3.55
C ARG A 336 -11.94 -11.66 3.03
N ILE A 337 -10.83 -11.97 3.69
CA ILE A 337 -10.07 -13.21 3.47
C ILE A 337 -10.67 -14.29 4.37
N HIS A 338 -11.11 -15.39 3.76
CA HIS A 338 -11.60 -16.56 4.48
C HIS A 338 -10.49 -17.61 4.59
N GLY A 339 -10.38 -18.24 5.75
CA GLY A 339 -9.55 -19.43 5.96
C GLY A 339 -10.24 -20.42 6.90
N ASP A 340 -9.55 -21.51 7.23
CA ASP A 340 -10.18 -22.69 7.84
C ASP A 340 -10.78 -22.40 9.22
N CYS A 341 -10.05 -21.65 10.07
CA CYS A 341 -10.45 -21.37 11.44
C CYS A 341 -11.11 -19.99 11.65
N GLY A 342 -11.35 -19.23 10.57
CA GLY A 342 -11.96 -17.90 10.68
C GLY A 342 -11.93 -17.05 9.41
N ALA A 343 -11.96 -15.73 9.59
CA ALA A 343 -11.81 -14.76 8.52
C ALA A 343 -11.22 -13.46 9.06
N ILE A 344 -10.41 -12.79 8.23
CA ILE A 344 -9.88 -11.45 8.49
C ILE A 344 -10.47 -10.47 7.46
N ASP A 345 -10.91 -9.33 7.96
CA ASP A 345 -11.27 -8.16 7.15
C ASP A 345 -10.06 -7.24 7.03
N ILE A 346 -9.79 -6.75 5.82
CA ILE A 346 -8.82 -5.72 5.52
C ILE A 346 -9.55 -4.58 4.81
N THR A 347 -9.53 -3.37 5.39
CA THR A 347 -10.09 -2.18 4.74
C THR A 347 -8.98 -1.43 4.02
N GLN A 348 -9.14 -1.19 2.72
CA GLN A 348 -8.10 -0.63 1.85
C GLN A 348 -8.65 0.32 0.78
N MET A 349 -7.75 1.06 0.10
CA MET A 349 -8.06 1.91 -1.06
C MET A 349 -6.80 2.16 -1.90
N CYS A 350 -6.95 2.34 -3.21
CA CYS A 350 -5.95 3.01 -4.04
C CYS A 350 -6.05 4.52 -3.84
N ILE A 351 -4.99 5.16 -3.36
CA ILE A 351 -4.91 6.62 -3.29
C ILE A 351 -4.08 7.12 -4.48
N ASP A 352 -4.78 7.44 -5.57
CA ASP A 352 -4.16 8.04 -6.76
C ASP A 352 -3.53 9.40 -6.44
N TYR A 353 -2.39 9.65 -7.08
CA TYR A 353 -1.58 10.86 -6.90
C TYR A 353 -1.24 11.13 -5.42
N ALA A 354 -0.78 10.11 -4.70
CA ALA A 354 -0.33 10.20 -3.31
C ALA A 354 1.19 10.46 -3.15
N PHE A 355 1.54 10.90 -1.95
CA PHE A 355 2.89 10.89 -1.39
C PHE A 355 2.93 10.04 -0.13
N GLU A 356 4.11 9.52 0.18
CA GLU A 356 4.40 8.84 1.44
C GLU A 356 4.49 9.89 2.57
N ALA A 357 3.69 9.70 3.62
CA ALA A 357 3.75 10.41 4.87
C ALA A 357 4.30 9.49 5.95
N THR A 358 5.44 9.85 6.51
CA THR A 358 6.05 9.17 7.66
C THR A 358 5.77 9.96 8.93
N VAL A 359 4.98 9.36 9.83
CA VAL A 359 4.55 9.96 11.11
C VAL A 359 5.42 9.43 12.25
N GLU A 360 6.08 10.34 12.96
CA GLU A 360 6.89 10.06 14.14
C GLU A 360 6.36 10.90 15.32
N VAL A 361 5.97 10.25 16.41
CA VAL A 361 5.41 10.93 17.59
C VAL A 361 6.24 10.61 18.83
N VAL A 362 6.69 11.66 19.53
CA VAL A 362 7.43 11.56 20.79
C VAL A 362 6.65 12.25 21.88
N ILE A 363 6.37 11.52 22.96
CA ILE A 363 5.73 12.04 24.17
C ILE A 363 6.80 12.23 25.23
N SER A 364 6.89 13.45 25.78
CA SER A 364 7.82 13.85 26.83
C SER A 364 7.09 14.59 27.95
N GLU A 365 7.81 14.92 29.02
CA GLU A 365 7.30 15.73 30.15
C GLU A 365 6.00 15.17 30.77
N VAL A 366 5.87 13.83 30.82
CA VAL A 366 4.68 13.14 31.35
C VAL A 366 4.58 13.35 32.87
N GLN A 367 3.56 14.07 33.30
CA GLN A 367 3.30 14.45 34.70
C GLN A 367 2.44 13.42 35.44
N SER A 368 1.52 12.78 34.74
CA SER A 368 0.59 11.77 35.24
C SER A 368 0.27 10.75 34.15
N SER A 369 -0.24 9.57 34.52
CA SER A 369 -0.69 8.58 33.56
C SER A 369 -2.03 8.96 32.92
N PHE A 370 -2.16 8.77 31.61
CA PHE A 370 -3.39 9.03 30.86
C PHE A 370 -3.59 8.01 29.73
N ASP A 371 -4.84 7.84 29.32
CA ASP A 371 -5.21 7.04 28.15
C ASP A 371 -5.03 7.91 26.89
N LEU A 372 -4.39 7.37 25.85
CA LEU A 372 -4.20 8.05 24.57
C LEU A 372 -4.70 7.18 23.43
N LEU A 373 -5.67 7.70 22.67
CA LEU A 373 -6.02 7.20 21.34
C LEU A 373 -5.53 8.22 20.30
N LEU A 374 -4.54 7.81 19.51
CA LEU A 374 -4.03 8.55 18.35
C LEU A 374 -4.60 7.95 17.07
N SER A 375 -5.43 8.74 16.40
CA SER A 375 -6.06 8.42 15.13
C SER A 375 -5.51 9.32 14.02
N CYS A 376 -5.49 8.82 12.79
CA CYS A 376 -5.10 9.54 11.59
C CYS A 376 -6.18 9.41 10.51
N PHE A 377 -6.43 10.49 9.78
CA PHE A 377 -7.28 10.54 8.60
C PHE A 377 -6.46 11.14 7.46
N THR A 378 -6.50 10.55 6.27
CA THR A 378 -5.70 11.04 5.12
C THR A 378 -6.61 11.46 3.97
N SER A 379 -6.11 12.34 3.11
CA SER A 379 -6.71 12.63 1.78
C SER A 379 -8.10 13.27 1.80
N GLY A 380 -8.62 13.65 2.97
CA GLY A 380 -10.00 14.09 3.18
C GLY A 380 -11.02 12.95 3.27
N LEU A 381 -10.56 11.73 3.57
CA LEU A 381 -11.37 10.54 3.85
C LEU A 381 -11.89 10.56 5.30
N HIS A 382 -12.90 9.72 5.60
CA HIS A 382 -13.51 9.63 6.93
C HIS A 382 -13.06 8.38 7.71
N GLU A 383 -12.28 7.52 7.06
CA GLU A 383 -11.82 6.24 7.56
C GLU A 383 -10.65 6.43 8.54
N GLU A 384 -10.90 6.01 9.78
CA GLU A 384 -9.95 6.16 10.88
C GLU A 384 -8.80 5.14 10.77
N ILE A 385 -7.57 5.63 10.61
CA ILE A 385 -6.36 4.83 10.76
C ILE A 385 -5.86 4.98 12.20
N ARG A 386 -6.00 3.95 13.01
CA ARG A 386 -5.55 3.95 14.42
C ARG A 386 -4.04 3.73 14.48
N LEU A 387 -3.29 4.72 14.98
CA LEU A 387 -1.83 4.64 15.10
C LEU A 387 -1.39 4.17 16.49
N PHE A 388 -2.10 4.58 17.54
CA PHE A 388 -1.82 4.15 18.92
C PHE A 388 -3.09 4.16 19.76
N ASP A 389 -3.21 3.22 20.69
CA ASP A 389 -4.34 3.08 21.61
C ASP A 389 -3.84 2.42 22.90
N GLY A 390 -3.73 3.19 23.99
CA GLY A 390 -3.22 2.67 25.26
C GLY A 390 -2.81 3.71 26.29
N VAL A 391 -2.27 3.23 27.41
CA VAL A 391 -1.90 4.06 28.56
C VAL A 391 -0.49 4.61 28.43
N ILE A 392 -0.35 5.94 28.52
CA ILE A 392 0.93 6.64 28.60
C ILE A 392 1.24 6.96 30.06
N GLY A 393 2.18 6.22 30.67
CA GLY A 393 2.65 6.45 32.05
C GLY A 393 4.05 7.06 32.18
N LYS A 394 4.77 7.26 31.06
CA LYS A 394 6.14 7.79 31.01
C LYS A 394 6.44 8.35 29.62
N SER A 395 7.50 9.15 29.49
CA SER A 395 8.02 9.60 28.19
C SER A 395 8.34 8.42 27.28
N LEU A 396 7.87 8.46 26.04
CA LEU A 396 7.89 7.36 25.08
C LEU A 396 7.91 7.92 23.65
N GLY A 397 8.79 7.38 22.79
CA GLY A 397 8.62 7.48 21.35
C GLY A 397 7.62 6.41 20.90
N LEU A 398 6.52 6.82 20.26
CA LEU A 398 5.58 5.89 19.66
C LEU A 398 6.20 5.23 18.43
N ARG A 399 5.60 4.12 17.97
CA ARG A 399 5.95 3.50 16.70
C ARG A 399 5.82 4.53 15.56
N ARG A 400 6.71 4.44 14.58
CA ARG A 400 6.62 5.21 13.33
C ARG A 400 5.60 4.55 12.41
N HIS A 401 4.73 5.34 11.80
CA HIS A 401 3.74 4.86 10.82
C HIS A 401 3.99 5.46 9.45
N VAL A 402 3.79 4.68 8.40
CA VAL A 402 3.92 5.10 7.00
C VAL A 402 2.55 5.01 6.33
N LEU A 403 2.14 6.12 5.72
CA LEU A 403 0.79 6.33 5.17
C LEU A 403 0.88 6.95 3.77
N ALA A 404 -0.16 6.77 2.96
CA ALA A 404 -0.36 7.44 1.69
C ALA A 404 -1.32 8.64 1.88
N VAL A 405 -0.95 9.78 1.29
CA VAL A 405 -1.77 11.00 1.35
C VAL A 405 -1.83 11.65 -0.03
N ARG A 406 -3.05 11.84 -0.54
CA ARG A 406 -3.31 12.45 -1.85
C ARG A 406 -2.74 13.87 -1.92
N LYS A 407 -2.06 14.19 -3.03
CA LYS A 407 -1.53 15.52 -3.34
C LYS A 407 -2.62 16.60 -3.25
N GLY A 408 -2.30 17.72 -2.59
CA GLY A 408 -3.26 18.83 -2.40
C GLY A 408 -4.37 18.51 -1.39
N LYS A 409 -4.15 17.51 -0.54
CA LYS A 409 -4.96 17.20 0.66
C LYS A 409 -4.08 17.20 1.89
N CYS A 410 -4.71 17.14 3.06
CA CYS A 410 -4.04 17.02 4.34
C CYS A 410 -4.05 15.58 4.85
N MET A 411 -3.13 15.34 5.77
CA MET A 411 -3.22 14.30 6.79
C MET A 411 -3.60 14.96 8.11
N ASP A 412 -4.67 14.48 8.74
CA ASP A 412 -5.21 15.00 9.98
C ASP A 412 -4.98 14.00 11.12
N LEU A 413 -4.17 14.39 12.11
CA LEU A 413 -3.90 13.63 13.32
C LEU A 413 -4.80 14.12 14.45
N LYS A 414 -5.43 13.17 15.14
CA LYS A 414 -6.41 13.39 16.21
C LYS A 414 -5.98 12.63 17.46
N PHE A 415 -5.65 13.39 18.51
CA PHE A 415 -5.21 12.90 19.81
C PHE A 415 -6.39 13.03 20.77
N LYS A 416 -6.97 11.91 21.20
CA LYS A 416 -7.97 11.87 22.28
C LYS A 416 -7.27 11.45 23.57
N VAL A 417 -7.36 12.28 24.60
CA VAL A 417 -6.73 12.08 25.91
C VAL A 417 -7.81 11.79 26.95
N GLY A 418 -7.72 10.65 27.62
CA GLY A 418 -8.61 10.22 28.71
C GLY A 418 -7.88 10.15 30.06
N PHE A 419 -8.62 10.38 31.14
CA PHE A 419 -8.10 10.35 32.52
C PHE A 419 -8.93 9.40 33.42
N GLY A 420 -9.41 8.28 32.88
CA GLY A 420 -10.32 7.37 33.61
C GLY A 420 -11.66 8.00 34.02
N SER A 421 -12.11 9.05 33.32
CA SER A 421 -13.41 9.70 33.50
C SER A 421 -14.08 9.90 32.13
N ASP A 422 -15.40 10.08 32.09
CA ASP A 422 -16.18 10.27 30.86
C ASP A 422 -15.82 11.53 30.05
N CYS A 423 -14.95 12.41 30.57
CA CYS A 423 -14.45 13.58 29.85
C CYS A 423 -13.14 13.26 29.14
N CYS A 424 -13.14 13.33 27.80
CA CYS A 424 -11.95 13.24 26.96
C CYS A 424 -11.59 14.61 26.34
N THR A 425 -10.31 14.98 26.40
CA THR A 425 -9.80 16.17 25.71
C THR A 425 -9.31 15.79 24.32
N GLU A 426 -9.66 16.58 23.30
CA GLU A 426 -9.26 16.34 21.91
C GLU A 426 -8.31 17.42 21.40
N HIS A 427 -7.22 17.00 20.76
CA HIS A 427 -6.31 17.88 20.04
C HIS A 427 -6.12 17.38 18.60
N CYS A 428 -6.31 18.26 17.62
CA CYS A 428 -6.11 17.95 16.20
C CYS A 428 -4.93 18.74 15.61
N ARG A 429 -4.22 18.14 14.64
CA ARG A 429 -3.18 18.77 13.82
C ARG A 429 -3.28 18.30 12.38
N SER A 430 -3.20 19.23 11.44
CA SER A 430 -3.30 18.97 10.00
C SER A 430 -1.98 19.27 9.33
N PHE A 431 -1.55 18.39 8.43
CA PHE A 431 -0.31 18.52 7.65
C PHE A 431 -0.63 18.40 6.16
N GLU A 432 -0.35 19.44 5.38
CA GLU A 432 -0.55 19.41 3.92
C GLU A 432 0.48 18.51 3.24
N ALA A 433 0.03 17.68 2.28
CA ALA A 433 0.87 16.72 1.58
C ALA A 433 1.80 17.38 0.54
N THR A 434 3.11 17.25 0.77
CA THR A 434 4.18 17.67 -0.16
C THR A 434 4.92 16.46 -0.72
N ASN A 435 5.71 16.64 -1.79
CA ASN A 435 6.49 15.55 -2.38
C ASN A 435 7.84 15.26 -1.69
N HIS A 436 8.29 16.19 -0.86
CA HIS A 436 9.52 16.06 -0.06
C HIS A 436 9.47 17.07 1.10
N GLY A 437 10.34 16.89 2.09
CA GLY A 437 10.53 17.77 3.23
C GLY A 437 9.94 17.23 4.54
N CYS A 438 10.00 18.05 5.58
CA CYS A 438 9.60 17.69 6.93
C CYS A 438 8.87 18.85 7.59
N SER A 439 7.79 18.55 8.32
CA SER A 439 7.11 19.46 9.23
C SER A 439 7.14 18.89 10.64
N SER A 440 7.19 19.75 11.66
CA SER A 440 7.14 19.34 13.06
C SER A 440 6.28 20.31 13.87
N GLU A 441 5.40 19.76 14.69
CA GLU A 441 4.40 20.48 15.48
C GLU A 441 4.49 20.04 16.94
N GLN A 442 4.27 20.99 17.86
CA GLN A 442 4.27 20.72 19.29
C GLN A 442 2.86 20.91 19.86
N ILE A 443 2.39 19.89 20.59
CA ILE A 443 1.10 19.90 21.28
C ILE A 443 1.40 19.84 22.77
N LYS A 444 1.16 20.96 23.46
CA LYS A 444 1.18 21.00 24.92
C LYS A 444 -0.17 20.54 25.45
N MET A 445 -0.21 19.37 26.06
CA MET A 445 -1.34 18.84 26.81
C MET A 445 -1.17 19.20 28.29
N GLU A 446 -2.18 18.95 29.12
CA GLU A 446 -2.08 19.20 30.57
C GLU A 446 -1.11 18.22 31.24
N SER A 447 -1.16 16.95 30.83
CA SER A 447 -0.39 15.84 31.39
C SER A 447 0.94 15.55 30.71
N ALA A 448 1.18 16.06 29.49
CA ALA A 448 2.39 15.77 28.70
C ALA A 448 2.66 16.80 27.60
N LEU A 449 3.86 16.72 27.05
CA LEU A 449 4.28 17.42 25.84
C LEU A 449 4.40 16.41 24.69
N VAL A 450 3.70 16.65 23.59
CA VAL A 450 3.78 15.79 22.40
C VAL A 450 4.47 16.54 21.28
N LEU A 451 5.54 15.97 20.75
CA LEU A 451 6.19 16.40 19.52
C LEU A 451 5.77 15.46 18.38
N VAL A 452 5.18 16.03 17.35
CA VAL A 452 4.82 15.33 16.12
C VAL A 452 5.79 15.76 15.03
N LYS A 453 6.39 14.80 14.32
CA LYS A 453 7.16 15.02 13.10
C LYS A 453 6.50 14.26 11.96
N VAL A 454 6.30 14.94 10.84
CA VAL A 454 5.79 14.37 9.60
C VAL A 454 6.81 14.61 8.51
N THR A 455 7.34 13.51 7.94
CA THR A 455 8.31 13.55 6.85
C THR A 455 7.65 13.05 5.58
N TRP A 456 7.79 13.80 4.50
CA TRP A 456 7.15 13.55 3.21
C TRP A 456 8.15 12.99 2.20
N SER A 457 7.73 12.03 1.38
CA SER A 457 8.54 11.45 0.31
C SER A 457 7.69 11.06 -0.89
N SER A 458 8.21 11.22 -2.10
CA SER A 458 7.74 10.43 -3.25
C SER A 458 8.25 9.00 -3.16
N LEU A 459 7.58 8.06 -3.83
CA LEU A 459 8.15 6.74 -4.11
C LEU A 459 9.12 6.81 -5.28
N GLU A 460 10.17 5.99 -5.25
CA GLU A 460 11.13 5.88 -6.35
C GLU A 460 10.54 5.01 -7.47
N TYR A 461 10.38 5.59 -8.67
CA TYR A 461 9.84 4.88 -9.83
C TYR A 461 10.99 4.32 -10.67
N SER A 462 11.33 3.04 -10.45
CA SER A 462 12.39 2.35 -11.19
C SER A 462 11.86 1.74 -12.49
N LEU A 463 11.85 2.54 -13.56
CA LEU A 463 11.87 1.99 -14.92
C LEU A 463 13.27 1.44 -15.23
N ASN A 464 13.46 0.14 -15.02
CA ASN A 464 14.63 -0.63 -15.49
C ASN A 464 14.27 -1.45 -16.73
#